data_AF-A0AAV5TEY1-F1
#
_entry.id   AF-A0AAV5TEY1-F1
#
_cell.length_a   1.000
_cell.length_b   1.000
_cell.length_c   1.000
_cell.angle_alpha   90.00
_cell.angle_beta   90.00
_cell.angle_gamma   90.00
#
_symmetry.space_group_name_H-M   'P 1'
#
loop_
_entity.id
_entity.type
_entity.pdbx_description
1 polymer ?
#
loop_
_entity_poly.entity_id
_entity_poly.type
_entity_poly.pdbx_seq_one_letter_code
_entity_poly.pdbx_strand_id
1 'polypeptide(L)'
;MPASSTANSTTPLFELYDYSKHWRILAGLWALFGIGTAILQCVVLVHPAWLSSSNGAVLFGLYDVCYAAPCDFAPWQIKSISASFDAAAIAILASTTISLMGVFAVLLLFVVGDTHVFKVVGWMHMFSFLCQFAGVLLFPLAWSSPTMTAVCESDTFHLGSCILRWPYLLAVALAADHLSLFAFGMALSCLKPPKRKQFPMHTFEYVHHLPPPPPPEVYFTNGGSMKL
;
A
#
# COMPACT_ATOMS: atom_id res chain seq x y z
N MET A 1 33.82 13.47 36.16
CA MET A 1 33.12 13.83 34.91
C MET A 1 32.77 12.54 34.17
N PRO A 2 31.58 12.48 33.54
CA PRO A 2 30.72 11.30 33.36
C PRO A 2 30.98 10.62 31.99
N ALA A 3 30.36 9.52 31.54
CA ALA A 3 29.02 9.00 31.78
C ALA A 3 28.96 7.47 31.57
N SER A 4 28.30 6.78 32.51
CA SER A 4 27.76 5.44 32.34
C SER A 4 26.45 5.56 31.57
N SER A 5 26.38 5.02 30.35
CA SER A 5 25.15 4.96 29.56
C SER A 5 24.29 3.81 30.07
N THR A 6 23.33 4.13 30.94
CA THR A 6 22.18 3.29 31.21
C THR A 6 21.31 3.24 29.94
N ALA A 7 21.47 2.20 29.14
CA ALA A 7 20.54 1.87 28.08
C ALA A 7 19.21 1.45 28.72
N ASN A 8 18.23 2.34 28.68
CA ASN A 8 16.88 2.16 29.19
C ASN A 8 16.14 1.05 28.45
N SER A 9 15.84 -0.04 29.15
CA SER A 9 15.01 -1.17 28.71
C SER A 9 13.50 -0.85 28.65
N THR A 10 13.11 0.41 28.82
CA THR A 10 11.72 0.89 28.89
C THR A 10 11.15 1.37 27.57
N THR A 11 11.96 1.48 26.51
CA THR A 11 11.54 1.90 25.16
C THR A 11 10.63 0.92 24.41
N PRO A 12 10.75 -0.42 24.48
CA PRO A 12 9.90 -1.29 23.67
C PRO A 12 8.46 -1.39 24.18
N LEU A 13 8.23 -1.28 25.50
CA LEU A 13 6.89 -1.45 26.09
C LEU A 13 5.99 -0.23 25.91
N PHE A 14 6.55 0.98 25.92
CA PHE A 14 5.79 2.21 25.68
C PHE A 14 5.33 2.28 24.20
N GLU A 15 6.20 1.96 23.25
CA GLU A 15 5.84 1.93 21.82
C GLU A 15 4.78 0.85 21.51
N LEU A 16 4.87 -0.31 22.15
CA LEU A 16 3.85 -1.37 22.05
C LEU A 16 2.49 -0.96 22.65
N TYR A 17 2.49 -0.18 23.74
CA TYR A 17 1.26 0.33 24.36
C TYR A 17 0.54 1.35 23.46
N ASP A 18 1.27 2.28 22.85
CA ASP A 18 0.69 3.24 21.91
C ASP A 18 0.24 2.60 20.60
N TYR A 19 1.00 1.61 20.08
CA TYR A 19 0.58 0.81 18.91
C TYR A 19 -0.77 0.11 19.15
N SER A 20 -0.95 -0.47 20.33
CA SER A 20 -2.17 -1.19 20.70
C SER A 20 -3.43 -0.32 20.72
N LYS A 21 -3.29 1.00 20.91
CA LYS A 21 -4.39 1.97 20.86
C LYS A 21 -4.68 2.46 19.44
N HIS A 22 -3.65 2.63 18.62
CA HIS A 22 -3.76 3.28 17.31
C HIS A 22 -3.72 2.33 16.10
N TRP A 23 -3.57 1.01 16.31
CA TRP A 23 -3.43 0.02 15.21
C TRP A 23 -4.51 0.12 14.12
N ARG A 24 -5.75 0.53 14.48
CA ARG A 24 -6.85 0.73 13.51
C ARG A 24 -6.58 1.88 12.55
N ILE A 25 -5.92 2.94 13.02
CA ILE A 25 -5.52 4.09 12.20
C ILE A 25 -4.41 3.64 11.23
N LEU A 26 -3.42 2.89 11.73
CA LEU A 26 -2.34 2.36 10.89
C LEU A 26 -2.88 1.40 9.81
N ALA A 27 -3.83 0.54 10.18
CA ALA A 27 -4.50 -0.34 9.23
C ALA A 27 -5.32 0.43 8.18
N GLY A 28 -6.05 1.47 8.60
CA GLY A 28 -6.81 2.35 7.70
C GLY A 28 -5.90 3.11 6.73
N LEU A 29 -4.78 3.64 7.22
CA LEU A 29 -3.78 4.33 6.40
C LEU A 29 -3.14 3.37 5.37
N TRP A 30 -2.78 2.15 5.80
CA TRP A 30 -2.27 1.12 4.90
C TRP A 30 -3.27 0.75 3.80
N ALA A 31 -4.55 0.59 4.14
CA ALA A 31 -5.60 0.33 3.17
C ALA A 31 -5.79 1.51 2.19
N LEU A 32 -5.73 2.75 2.68
CA LEU A 32 -5.81 3.95 1.84
C LEU A 32 -4.66 4.03 0.84
N PHE A 33 -3.43 3.76 1.28
CA PHE A 33 -2.28 3.68 0.38
C PHE A 33 -2.48 2.57 -0.66
N GLY A 34 -2.90 1.37 -0.25
CA GLY A 34 -3.19 0.28 -1.19
C GLY A 34 -4.23 0.64 -2.26
N ILE A 35 -5.30 1.36 -1.89
CA ILE A 35 -6.30 1.87 -2.84
C ILE A 35 -5.66 2.88 -3.82
N GLY A 36 -4.88 3.83 -3.31
CA GLY A 36 -4.17 4.81 -4.13
C GLY A 36 -3.23 4.15 -5.13
N THR A 37 -2.47 3.16 -4.69
CA THR A 37 -1.55 2.37 -5.53
C THR A 37 -2.27 1.60 -6.63
N ALA A 38 -3.44 1.04 -6.33
CA ALA A 38 -4.26 0.37 -7.34
C ALA A 38 -4.80 1.35 -8.40
N ILE A 39 -5.25 2.54 -7.98
CA ILE A 39 -5.69 3.59 -8.92
C ILE A 39 -4.54 4.04 -9.81
N LEU A 40 -3.38 4.33 -9.23
CA LEU A 40 -2.20 4.76 -9.98
C LEU A 40 -1.71 3.68 -10.96
N GLN A 41 -1.78 2.40 -10.61
CA GLN A 41 -1.51 1.30 -11.56
C GLN A 41 -2.47 1.32 -12.75
N CYS A 42 -3.77 1.51 -12.53
CA CYS A 42 -4.72 1.67 -13.64
C CYS A 42 -4.37 2.87 -14.53
N VAL A 43 -3.97 4.01 -13.94
CA VAL A 43 -3.54 5.19 -14.70
C VAL A 43 -2.29 4.89 -15.54
N VAL A 44 -1.30 4.22 -14.97
CA VAL A 44 -0.07 3.83 -15.66
C VAL A 44 -0.32 2.84 -16.78
N LEU A 45 -1.23 1.87 -16.56
CA LEU A 45 -1.64 0.88 -17.57
C LEU A 45 -2.39 1.53 -18.73
N VAL A 46 -3.31 2.46 -18.46
CA VAL A 46 -4.12 3.14 -19.48
C VAL A 46 -3.34 4.24 -20.20
N HIS A 47 -2.26 4.75 -19.59
CA HIS A 47 -1.52 5.88 -20.16
C HIS A 47 -0.92 5.53 -21.53
N PRO A 48 -1.21 6.34 -22.56
CA PRO A 48 -0.90 6.00 -23.95
C PRO A 48 0.57 6.14 -24.32
N ALA A 49 1.38 6.82 -23.51
CA ALA A 49 2.75 7.16 -23.86
C ALA A 49 3.68 7.09 -22.65
N TRP A 50 4.53 6.06 -22.64
CA TRP A 50 5.58 5.85 -21.65
C TRP A 50 6.90 6.45 -22.11
N LEU A 51 7.11 6.49 -23.43
CA LEU A 51 8.30 7.02 -24.07
C LEU A 51 7.88 7.89 -25.26
N SER A 52 8.64 8.95 -25.52
CA SER A 52 8.46 9.83 -26.66
C SER A 52 9.77 9.94 -27.44
N SER A 53 9.71 10.07 -28.76
CA SER A 53 10.84 10.57 -29.53
C SER A 53 11.14 12.03 -29.13
N SER A 54 12.39 12.47 -29.30
CA SER A 54 12.89 13.80 -28.91
C SER A 54 12.17 14.94 -29.62
N ASN A 55 11.73 14.71 -30.86
CA ASN A 55 10.91 15.63 -31.65
C ASN A 55 9.41 15.56 -31.33
N GLY A 56 8.99 14.64 -30.46
CA GLY A 56 7.59 14.40 -30.11
C GLY A 56 6.73 13.83 -31.26
N ALA A 57 7.34 13.40 -32.37
CA ALA A 57 6.61 12.90 -33.54
C ALA A 57 6.09 11.47 -33.33
N VAL A 58 6.83 10.65 -32.59
CA VAL A 58 6.47 9.26 -32.30
C VAL A 58 6.32 9.05 -30.79
N LEU A 59 5.20 8.47 -30.38
CA LEU A 59 4.89 8.14 -28.99
C LEU A 59 4.76 6.62 -28.85
N PHE A 60 5.49 6.07 -27.90
CA PHE A 60 5.46 4.65 -27.55
C PHE A 60 4.70 4.45 -26.25
N GLY A 61 3.61 3.70 -26.34
CA GLY A 61 2.89 3.15 -25.21
C GLY A 61 3.39 1.77 -24.83
N LEU A 62 2.67 1.13 -23.91
CA LEU A 62 2.96 -0.24 -23.47
C LEU A 62 2.46 -1.29 -24.47
N TYR A 63 1.36 -0.99 -25.18
CA TYR A 63 0.68 -1.89 -26.13
C TYR A 63 0.23 -1.19 -27.43
N ASP A 64 0.65 0.06 -27.66
CA ASP A 64 0.37 0.77 -28.91
C ASP A 64 1.52 1.74 -29.24
N VAL A 65 1.70 2.04 -30.52
CA VAL A 65 2.66 3.03 -31.03
C VAL A 65 1.93 4.00 -31.94
N CYS A 66 2.15 5.29 -31.71
CA CYS A 66 1.59 6.34 -32.54
C CYS A 66 2.70 7.10 -33.26
N TYR A 67 2.56 7.24 -34.58
CA TYR A 67 3.54 7.90 -35.46
C TYR A 67 3.14 9.32 -35.91
N ALA A 68 1.90 9.78 -35.61
CA ALA A 68 1.40 11.07 -36.05
C ALA A 68 0.39 11.65 -35.05
N ALA A 69 0.55 12.93 -34.68
CA ALA A 69 -0.41 13.65 -33.85
C ALA A 69 -1.50 14.32 -34.72
N PRO A 70 -2.79 14.31 -34.32
CA PRO A 70 -3.32 13.77 -33.08
C PRO A 70 -3.45 12.24 -33.09
N CYS A 71 -3.08 11.61 -31.99
CA CYS A 71 -3.21 10.17 -31.81
C CYS A 71 -4.60 9.83 -31.25
N ASP A 72 -5.38 9.06 -32.00
CA ASP A 72 -6.61 8.43 -31.49
C ASP A 72 -6.24 7.20 -30.66
N PHE A 73 -5.86 7.44 -29.40
CA PHE A 73 -5.57 6.37 -28.46
C PHE A 73 -6.85 5.71 -27.96
N ALA A 74 -7.04 4.43 -28.31
CA ALA A 74 -8.10 3.61 -27.78
C ALA A 74 -7.54 2.66 -26.71
N PRO A 75 -7.92 2.80 -25.42
CA PRO A 75 -7.30 2.07 -24.29
C PRO A 75 -7.54 0.55 -24.28
N TRP A 76 -8.21 0.02 -25.30
CA TRP A 76 -8.58 -1.39 -25.44
C TRP A 76 -8.18 -1.98 -26.80
N GLN A 77 -7.47 -1.20 -27.63
CA GLN A 77 -6.92 -1.68 -28.90
C GLN A 77 -5.47 -2.10 -28.67
N ILE A 78 -5.28 -3.38 -28.35
CA ILE A 78 -3.96 -3.97 -28.16
C ILE A 78 -3.34 -4.20 -29.54
N LYS A 79 -2.27 -3.48 -29.86
CA LYS A 79 -1.46 -3.73 -31.05
C LYS A 79 -0.17 -4.41 -30.61
N SER A 80 0.03 -5.66 -31.01
CA SER A 80 1.28 -6.37 -30.71
C SER A 80 2.44 -5.67 -31.42
N ILE A 81 3.37 -5.11 -30.65
CA ILE A 81 4.55 -4.39 -31.15
C ILE A 81 5.72 -5.36 -31.27
N SER A 82 5.98 -6.09 -30.18
CA SER A 82 6.97 -7.14 -30.08
C SER A 82 6.64 -8.05 -28.90
N ALA A 83 7.13 -9.28 -28.94
CA ALA A 83 6.92 -10.24 -27.85
C ALA A 83 7.42 -9.71 -26.48
N SER A 84 8.48 -8.90 -26.48
CA SER A 84 9.03 -8.30 -25.26
C SER A 84 8.15 -7.18 -24.70
N PHE A 85 7.58 -6.34 -25.57
CA PHE A 85 6.61 -5.31 -25.14
C PHE A 85 5.32 -5.95 -24.63
N ASP A 86 4.82 -6.99 -25.32
CA ASP A 86 3.63 -7.72 -24.89
C ASP A 86 3.86 -8.40 -23.53
N ALA A 87 5.04 -9.00 -23.31
CA ALA A 87 5.40 -9.58 -22.01
C ALA A 87 5.44 -8.53 -20.89
N ALA A 88 6.01 -7.34 -21.16
CA ALA A 88 6.00 -6.23 -20.21
C ALA A 88 4.57 -5.76 -19.92
N ALA A 89 3.73 -5.62 -20.94
CA ALA A 89 2.32 -5.24 -20.81
C ALA A 89 1.53 -6.22 -19.96
N ILE A 90 1.68 -7.51 -20.22
CA ILE A 90 1.03 -8.59 -19.47
C ILE A 90 1.52 -8.59 -18.02
N ALA A 91 2.80 -8.37 -17.77
CA ALA A 91 3.35 -8.32 -16.41
C ALA A 91 2.74 -7.15 -15.59
N ILE A 92 2.66 -5.95 -16.18
CA ILE A 92 2.03 -4.77 -15.53
C ILE A 92 0.50 -4.98 -15.34
N LEU A 93 -0.17 -5.57 -16.34
CA LEU A 93 -1.59 -5.92 -16.25
C LEU A 93 -1.86 -6.94 -15.13
N ALA A 94 -1.02 -7.98 -15.04
CA ALA A 94 -1.11 -9.00 -14.00
C ALA A 94 -0.90 -8.38 -12.61
N SER A 95 0.10 -7.51 -12.46
CA SER A 95 0.31 -6.74 -11.22
C SER A 95 -0.93 -5.94 -10.83
N THR A 96 -1.47 -5.18 -11.80
CA THR A 96 -2.67 -4.34 -11.60
C THR A 96 -3.86 -5.18 -11.15
N THR A 97 -4.07 -6.33 -11.79
CA THR A 97 -5.18 -7.24 -11.47
C THR A 97 -5.04 -7.84 -10.07
N ILE A 98 -3.85 -8.31 -9.70
CA ILE A 98 -3.58 -8.86 -8.35
C ILE A 98 -3.76 -7.76 -7.30
N SER A 99 -3.26 -6.56 -7.56
CA SER A 99 -3.40 -5.41 -6.65
C SER A 99 -4.87 -5.02 -6.45
N LEU A 100 -5.66 -4.97 -7.52
CA LEU A 100 -7.11 -4.69 -7.44
C LEU A 100 -7.85 -5.76 -6.64
N MET A 101 -7.52 -7.04 -6.89
CA MET A 101 -8.09 -8.15 -6.12
C MET A 101 -7.70 -8.07 -4.64
N GLY A 102 -6.46 -7.65 -4.34
CA GLY A 102 -5.99 -7.43 -2.97
C GLY A 102 -6.76 -6.31 -2.25
N VAL A 103 -6.95 -5.16 -2.92
CA VAL A 103 -7.75 -4.05 -2.38
C VAL A 103 -9.20 -4.48 -2.15
N PHE A 104 -9.80 -5.20 -3.09
CA PHE A 104 -11.16 -5.73 -2.93
C PHE A 104 -11.26 -6.68 -1.73
N ALA A 105 -10.26 -7.56 -1.53
CA ALA A 105 -10.19 -8.43 -0.37
C ALA A 105 -10.07 -7.65 0.95
N VAL A 106 -9.28 -6.57 1.00
CA VAL A 106 -9.21 -5.69 2.18
C VAL A 106 -10.58 -5.09 2.49
N LEU A 107 -11.27 -4.55 1.49
CA LEU A 107 -12.58 -3.92 1.68
C LEU A 107 -13.61 -4.92 2.21
N LEU A 108 -13.68 -6.12 1.63
CA LEU A 108 -14.61 -7.16 2.08
C LEU A 108 -14.28 -7.66 3.49
N LEU A 109 -13.02 -7.99 3.74
CA LEU A 109 -12.64 -8.65 4.98
C LEU A 109 -12.51 -7.68 6.16
N PHE A 110 -12.30 -6.38 5.90
CA PHE A 110 -12.41 -5.34 6.91
C PHE A 110 -13.83 -5.22 7.48
N VAL A 111 -14.86 -5.42 6.66
CA VAL A 111 -16.27 -5.49 7.10
C VAL A 111 -16.51 -6.72 7.97
N VAL A 112 -15.87 -7.85 7.63
CA VAL A 112 -16.00 -9.12 8.37
C VAL A 112 -15.16 -9.13 9.67
N GLY A 113 -14.17 -8.25 9.79
CA GLY A 113 -13.34 -8.12 10.99
C GLY A 113 -12.32 -9.25 11.17
N ASP A 114 -11.91 -9.91 10.08
CA ASP A 114 -10.90 -10.97 10.13
C ASP A 114 -9.49 -10.37 10.31
N THR A 115 -8.65 -11.04 11.10
CA THR A 115 -7.24 -10.68 11.32
C THR A 115 -6.29 -11.30 10.30
N HIS A 116 -6.73 -12.31 9.54
CA HIS A 116 -5.91 -12.99 8.53
C HIS A 116 -5.70 -12.17 7.25
N VAL A 117 -6.47 -11.09 7.09
CA VAL A 117 -6.50 -10.19 5.93
C VAL A 117 -5.14 -9.58 5.64
N PHE A 118 -4.50 -9.03 6.67
CA PHE A 118 -3.21 -8.36 6.52
C PHE A 118 -2.13 -9.30 5.98
N LYS A 119 -2.17 -10.58 6.39
CA LYS A 119 -1.22 -11.58 5.94
C LYS A 119 -1.48 -11.94 4.48
N VAL A 120 -2.73 -12.30 4.14
CA VAL A 120 -3.09 -12.71 2.78
C VAL A 120 -2.82 -11.59 1.78
N VAL A 121 -3.30 -10.38 2.08
CA VAL A 121 -3.14 -9.23 1.19
C VAL A 121 -1.68 -8.77 1.13
N GLY A 122 -0.93 -8.87 2.22
CA GLY A 122 0.52 -8.68 2.20
C GLY A 122 1.20 -9.55 1.14
N TRP A 123 0.92 -10.86 1.14
CA TRP A 123 1.43 -11.76 0.11
C TRP A 123 0.97 -11.39 -1.31
N MET A 124 -0.26 -10.92 -1.48
CA MET A 124 -0.75 -10.43 -2.78
C MET A 124 0.02 -9.20 -3.26
N HIS A 125 0.39 -8.27 -2.37
CA HIS A 125 1.26 -7.14 -2.71
C HIS A 125 2.67 -7.58 -3.07
N MET A 126 3.20 -8.65 -2.44
CA MET A 126 4.49 -9.22 -2.82
C MET A 126 4.46 -9.81 -4.24
N PHE A 127 3.41 -10.54 -4.61
CA PHE A 127 3.25 -11.03 -5.99
C PHE A 127 3.07 -9.89 -6.98
N SER A 128 2.31 -8.86 -6.61
CA SER A 128 2.16 -7.63 -7.42
C SER A 128 3.52 -6.96 -7.63
N PHE A 129 4.34 -6.83 -6.59
CA PHE A 129 5.70 -6.30 -6.68
C PHE A 129 6.55 -7.07 -7.72
N LEU A 130 6.55 -8.40 -7.67
CA LEU A 130 7.34 -9.21 -8.61
C LEU A 130 6.90 -8.99 -10.05
N CYS A 131 5.58 -8.97 -10.31
CA CYS A 131 5.03 -8.70 -11.63
C CYS A 131 5.33 -7.26 -12.11
N GLN A 132 5.15 -6.26 -11.24
CA GLN A 132 5.44 -4.86 -11.53
C GLN A 132 6.93 -4.66 -11.84
N PHE A 133 7.79 -5.23 -11.01
CA PHE A 133 9.25 -5.16 -11.17
C PHE A 133 9.69 -5.83 -12.48
N ALA A 134 9.13 -7.00 -12.80
CA ALA A 134 9.36 -7.65 -14.08
C ALA A 134 8.93 -6.76 -15.26
N GLY A 135 7.75 -6.14 -15.21
CA GLY A 135 7.29 -5.23 -16.26
C GLY A 135 8.20 -4.02 -16.46
N VAL A 136 8.67 -3.42 -15.35
CA VAL A 136 9.61 -2.28 -15.37
C VAL A 136 10.97 -2.68 -15.93
N LEU A 137 11.45 -3.92 -15.71
CA LEU A 137 12.71 -4.41 -16.29
C LEU A 137 12.56 -4.84 -17.76
N LEU A 138 11.44 -5.47 -18.11
CA LEU A 138 11.19 -5.93 -19.48
C LEU A 138 11.03 -4.77 -20.46
N PHE A 139 10.51 -3.62 -20.00
CA PHE A 139 10.28 -2.47 -20.87
C PHE A 139 11.59 -1.90 -21.47
N PRO A 140 12.65 -1.61 -20.70
CA PRO A 140 13.97 -1.25 -21.26
C PRO A 140 14.62 -2.38 -22.07
N LEU A 141 14.42 -3.64 -21.67
CA LEU A 141 14.97 -4.78 -22.43
C LEU A 141 14.36 -4.89 -23.84
N ALA A 142 13.10 -4.48 -23.99
CA ALA A 142 12.39 -4.45 -25.27
C ALA A 142 12.95 -3.39 -26.26
N TRP A 143 13.83 -2.49 -25.81
CA TRP A 143 14.49 -1.50 -26.68
C TRP A 143 15.47 -2.12 -27.69
N SER A 144 15.90 -3.36 -27.46
CA SER A 144 16.69 -4.12 -28.43
C SER A 144 15.90 -4.58 -29.67
N SER A 145 14.60 -4.30 -29.72
CA SER A 145 13.75 -4.67 -30.87
C SER A 145 13.96 -3.72 -32.07
N PRO A 146 13.89 -4.24 -33.31
CA PRO A 146 14.16 -3.46 -34.52
C PRO A 146 13.21 -2.27 -34.68
N THR A 147 11.98 -2.37 -34.18
CA THR A 147 10.98 -1.29 -34.17
C THR A 147 11.48 -0.07 -33.37
N MET A 148 12.21 -0.30 -32.29
CA MET A 148 12.64 0.73 -31.36
C MET A 148 13.97 1.35 -31.81
N THR A 149 14.90 0.50 -32.28
CA THR A 149 16.12 0.93 -33.01
C THR A 149 15.79 1.81 -34.20
N ALA A 150 14.78 1.48 -35.02
CA ALA A 150 14.42 2.29 -36.20
C ALA A 150 13.97 3.73 -35.87
N VAL A 151 13.53 4.00 -34.64
CA VAL A 151 12.98 5.32 -34.23
C VAL A 151 13.92 6.06 -33.28
N CYS A 152 14.58 5.34 -32.38
CA CYS A 152 15.47 5.94 -31.37
C CYS A 152 16.95 5.86 -31.75
N GLU A 153 17.34 5.07 -32.75
CA GLU A 153 18.72 4.93 -33.24
C GLU A 153 18.84 5.64 -34.59
N SER A 154 19.15 6.94 -34.54
CA SER A 154 19.64 7.69 -35.69
C SER A 154 21.12 7.37 -35.89
N ASP A 155 21.58 7.19 -37.14
CA ASP A 155 22.95 6.82 -37.60
C ASP A 155 24.15 7.58 -36.98
N THR A 156 23.90 8.52 -36.07
CA THR A 156 24.90 9.18 -35.25
C THR A 156 24.56 9.00 -33.77
N PHE A 157 25.47 8.31 -33.09
CA PHE A 157 25.42 7.91 -31.68
C PHE A 157 25.24 9.13 -30.75
N HIS A 158 24.00 9.55 -30.50
CA HIS A 158 23.65 10.52 -29.48
C HIS A 158 22.75 9.83 -28.46
N LEU A 159 23.25 9.69 -27.22
CA LEU A 159 22.38 9.47 -26.06
C LEU A 159 21.43 10.67 -25.95
N GLY A 160 20.26 10.63 -26.62
CA GLY A 160 19.34 11.77 -26.63
C GLY A 160 18.11 11.72 -27.56
N SER A 161 17.93 10.71 -28.41
CA SER A 161 16.84 10.71 -29.39
C SER A 161 15.45 10.32 -28.83
N CYS A 162 15.37 9.75 -27.63
CA CYS A 162 14.10 9.36 -26.98
C CYS A 162 14.08 9.75 -25.49
N ILE A 163 12.93 10.25 -25.03
CA ILE A 163 12.71 10.83 -23.70
C ILE A 163 11.68 10.00 -22.93
N LEU A 164 12.04 9.59 -21.72
CA LEU A 164 11.14 8.93 -20.78
C LEU A 164 10.07 9.88 -20.27
N ARG A 165 8.81 9.42 -20.27
CA ARG A 165 7.67 10.18 -19.77
C ARG A 165 7.34 9.76 -18.33
N TRP A 166 6.54 10.58 -17.66
CA TRP A 166 6.12 10.32 -16.28
C TRP A 166 5.48 8.95 -16.02
N PRO A 167 4.75 8.29 -16.95
CA PRO A 167 4.11 7.01 -16.63
C PRO A 167 5.12 5.91 -16.30
N TYR A 168 6.29 5.91 -16.95
CA TYR A 168 7.37 4.98 -16.63
C TYR A 168 7.97 5.25 -15.25
N LEU A 169 8.20 6.52 -14.90
CA LEU A 169 8.69 6.89 -13.56
C LEU A 169 7.68 6.50 -12.47
N LEU A 170 6.38 6.68 -12.73
CA LEU A 170 5.33 6.20 -11.85
C LEU A 170 5.33 4.67 -11.73
N ALA A 171 5.55 3.93 -12.82
CA ALA A 171 5.64 2.47 -12.77
C ALA A 171 6.77 1.98 -11.86
N VAL A 172 7.94 2.64 -11.90
CA VAL A 172 9.08 2.37 -11.01
C VAL A 172 8.73 2.70 -9.55
N ALA A 173 8.12 3.86 -9.31
CA ALA A 173 7.71 4.27 -7.97
C ALA A 173 6.66 3.30 -7.37
N LEU A 174 5.73 2.79 -8.19
CA LEU A 174 4.73 1.82 -7.78
C LEU A 174 5.34 0.46 -7.40
N ALA A 175 6.45 0.05 -8.03
CA ALA A 175 7.17 -1.15 -7.60
C ALA A 175 7.71 -0.98 -6.17
N ALA A 176 8.33 0.16 -5.86
CA ALA A 176 8.78 0.45 -4.50
C ALA A 176 7.60 0.50 -3.51
N ASP A 177 6.49 1.11 -3.91
CA ASP A 177 5.29 1.20 -3.08
C ASP A 177 4.69 -0.18 -2.75
N HIS A 178 4.64 -1.11 -3.72
CA HIS A 178 4.21 -2.49 -3.44
C HIS A 178 5.07 -3.19 -2.39
N LEU A 179 6.39 -2.97 -2.45
CA LEU A 179 7.30 -3.51 -1.45
C LEU A 179 7.07 -2.89 -0.07
N SER A 180 6.82 -1.57 -0.02
CA SER A 180 6.43 -0.88 1.21
C SER A 180 5.10 -1.41 1.76
N LEU A 181 4.06 -1.55 0.94
CA LEU A 181 2.76 -2.10 1.34
C LEU A 181 2.88 -3.54 1.86
N PHE A 182 3.72 -4.36 1.24
CA PHE A 182 4.04 -5.70 1.75
C PHE A 182 4.68 -5.64 3.15
N ALA A 183 5.72 -4.82 3.31
CA ALA A 183 6.43 -4.69 4.59
C ALA A 183 5.50 -4.18 5.70
N PHE A 184 4.69 -3.14 5.42
CA PHE A 184 3.71 -2.61 6.36
C PHE A 184 2.62 -3.64 6.70
N GLY A 185 2.07 -4.34 5.71
CA GLY A 185 1.06 -5.38 5.93
C GLY A 185 1.58 -6.55 6.78
N MET A 186 2.83 -6.96 6.55
CA MET A 186 3.51 -7.98 7.35
C MET A 186 3.80 -7.50 8.77
N ALA A 187 4.25 -6.24 8.94
CA ALA A 187 4.44 -5.65 10.27
C ALA A 187 3.13 -5.63 11.07
N LEU A 188 2.02 -5.20 10.45
CA LEU A 188 0.68 -5.23 11.05
C LEU A 188 0.20 -6.65 11.39
N SER A 189 0.59 -7.64 10.59
CA SER A 189 0.26 -9.05 10.84
C SER A 189 1.05 -9.65 12.01
N CYS A 190 2.33 -9.29 12.15
CA CYS A 190 3.22 -9.77 13.21
C CYS A 190 2.92 -9.10 14.56
N LEU A 191 2.63 -7.80 14.52
CA LEU A 191 2.19 -7.00 15.67
C LEU A 191 0.71 -7.28 15.94
N LYS A 192 0.38 -8.51 16.35
CA LYS A 192 -1.01 -8.92 16.60
C LYS A 192 -1.72 -7.87 17.47
N PRO A 193 -2.96 -7.45 17.13
CA PRO A 193 -3.73 -6.63 18.04
C PRO A 193 -3.89 -7.40 19.36
N PRO A 194 -3.82 -6.74 20.53
CA PRO A 194 -4.14 -7.41 21.79
C PRO A 194 -5.52 -8.03 21.63
N LYS A 195 -5.64 -9.34 21.92
CA LYS A 195 -6.95 -10.02 21.93
C LYS A 195 -7.88 -9.12 22.72
N ARG A 196 -8.93 -8.58 22.08
CA ARG A 196 -9.95 -7.80 22.77
C ARG A 196 -10.41 -8.72 23.90
N LYS A 197 -10.09 -8.39 25.16
CA LYS A 197 -10.61 -9.15 26.29
C LYS A 197 -12.11 -9.09 26.11
N GLN A 198 -12.70 -10.21 25.73
CA GLN A 198 -14.14 -10.36 25.71
C GLN A 198 -14.51 -10.17 27.17
N PHE A 199 -15.02 -8.99 27.50
CA PHE A 199 -15.55 -8.75 28.84
C PHE A 199 -16.59 -9.85 29.04
N PRO A 200 -16.41 -10.77 30.00
CA PRO A 200 -17.41 -11.77 30.25
C PRO A 200 -18.69 -11.01 30.62
N MET A 201 -19.74 -11.20 29.82
CA MET A 201 -21.06 -10.60 30.05
C MET A 201 -21.66 -11.07 31.40
N HIS A 202 -21.04 -12.05 32.08
CA HIS A 202 -21.42 -12.54 33.40
C HIS A 202 -21.27 -11.53 34.54
N THR A 203 -20.57 -10.40 34.38
CA THR A 203 -20.43 -9.43 35.49
C THR A 203 -21.67 -8.55 35.69
N PHE A 204 -22.60 -8.48 34.71
CA PHE A 204 -23.81 -7.66 34.87
C PHE A 204 -24.88 -8.31 35.75
N GLU A 205 -24.87 -9.63 35.88
CA GLU A 205 -25.84 -10.38 36.69
C GLU A 205 -25.56 -10.28 38.19
N TYR A 206 -24.31 -10.00 38.59
CA TYR A 206 -23.95 -9.84 40.01
C TYR A 206 -24.27 -8.47 40.60
N VAL A 207 -24.43 -7.42 39.78
CA VAL A 207 -24.70 -6.06 40.28
C VAL A 207 -26.16 -5.91 40.72
N HIS A 208 -27.07 -6.75 40.23
CA HIS A 208 -28.49 -6.70 40.59
C HIS A 208 -28.87 -7.43 41.88
N HIS A 209 -27.93 -8.11 42.56
CA HIS A 209 -28.21 -8.89 43.78
C HIS A 209 -27.58 -8.33 45.06
N LEU A 210 -26.99 -7.13 45.03
CA LEU A 210 -26.51 -6.49 46.26
C LEU A 210 -27.69 -5.91 47.05
N PRO A 211 -27.84 -6.27 48.36
CA PRO A 211 -28.83 -5.63 49.21
C PRO A 211 -28.56 -4.12 49.30
N PRO A 212 -29.60 -3.29 49.47
CA PRO A 212 -29.43 -1.84 49.57
C PRO A 212 -28.47 -1.49 50.72
N PRO A 213 -27.65 -0.44 50.56
CA PRO A 213 -26.74 -0.01 51.61
C PRO A 213 -27.54 0.38 52.87
N PRO A 214 -27.03 0.05 54.07
CA PRO A 214 -27.66 0.49 55.31
C PRO A 214 -27.68 2.02 55.38
N PRO A 215 -28.72 2.62 56.01
CA PRO A 215 -28.78 4.07 56.18
C PRO A 215 -27.58 4.58 57.00
N PRO A 216 -27.12 5.82 56.75
CA PRO A 216 -25.95 6.36 57.43
C PRO A 216 -26.19 6.47 58.94
N GLU A 217 -25.31 5.85 59.72
CA GLU A 217 -25.28 5.95 61.17
C GLU A 217 -24.80 7.36 61.57
N VAL A 218 -25.68 8.14 62.18
CA VAL A 218 -25.35 9.47 62.70
C VAL A 218 -24.60 9.30 64.02
N TYR A 219 -23.28 9.42 63.99
CA TYR A 219 -22.48 9.48 65.21
C TYR A 219 -22.58 10.87 65.83
N PHE A 220 -23.29 10.99 66.96
CA PHE A 220 -23.19 12.14 67.85
C PHE A 220 -21.89 12.04 68.65
N THR A 221 -20.87 12.82 68.27
CA THR A 221 -19.72 13.04 69.14
C THR A 221 -20.09 14.10 70.17
N ASN A 222 -20.19 13.70 71.43
CA ASN A 222 -20.35 14.61 72.55
C ASN A 222 -19.03 15.37 72.75
N GLY A 223 -19.06 16.67 72.46
CA GLY A 223 -18.12 17.66 72.99
C GLY A 223 -16.96 18.07 72.07
N GLY A 224 -17.01 19.31 71.60
CA GLY A 224 -15.80 20.13 71.44
C GLY A 224 -15.54 20.76 70.07
N SER A 225 -16.14 21.93 69.84
CA SER A 225 -15.65 23.07 69.05
C SER A 225 -15.46 22.92 67.52
N MET A 226 -16.41 23.51 66.78
CA MET A 226 -16.28 23.94 65.38
C MET A 226 -15.30 25.12 65.24
N LYS A 227 -14.42 25.07 64.25
CA LYS A 227 -14.04 26.25 63.47
C LYS A 227 -14.11 25.90 61.97
N LEU A 228 -14.73 26.80 61.23
CA LEU A 228 -15.01 26.77 59.78
C LEU A 228 -13.75 26.59 58.94
#